data_AF-L1IGD4-F1
#
_entry.id   AF-L1IGD4-F1
#
_cell.length_a   1.000
_cell.length_b   1.000
_cell.length_c   1.000
_cell.angle_alpha   90.00
_cell.angle_beta   90.00
_cell.angle_gamma   90.00
#
_symmetry.space_group_name_H-M   'P 1'
#
loop_
_entity.id
_entity.type
_entity.pdbx_description
1 polymer ?
#
loop_
_entity_poly.entity_id
_entity_poly.type
_entity_poly.pdbx_seq_one_letter_code
_entity_poly.pdbx_strand_id
1 'polypeptide(L)'
;MASVGQITGTQVHSGPKHILQCHVSEDVLRMLATEDTRERVHRDKMLYCMHKHELALCCSIPYNTSNNMMFKQKTAYPPVVTTLGFITPETRNLIRAVYNAQTVEQFEESRENIIARAARDPNFKFYLPQFTFQGVAQTQAWATSNFGDTIGSVLVAGFATVMNGHFHAYTGDVVHWYFDFESIMFEDDGTRRRNGAFNSNPANVNLITEANPDFYNADPIRIGEKAGERKDYHEMREYGNYPELYKNLDRRIGSREYKQNIIYPKPYLYDGCGYGDRIRVFGRVVNGGRPFEPIDVLIFSQCR
;
A
#
# COMPACT_ATOMS: atom_id res chain seq x y z
N MET A 1 -9.84 19.14 -18.15
CA MET A 1 -8.67 19.69 -18.84
C MET A 1 -7.44 19.16 -18.13
N ALA A 2 -6.46 18.62 -18.85
CA ALA A 2 -5.17 18.25 -18.25
C ALA A 2 -4.46 19.53 -17.80
N SER A 3 -3.82 19.52 -16.64
CA SER A 3 -3.12 20.71 -16.15
C SER A 3 -1.82 20.92 -16.93
N VAL A 4 -1.32 22.16 -16.93
CA VAL A 4 -0.06 22.52 -17.59
C VAL A 4 1.09 21.64 -17.09
N GLY A 5 1.17 21.36 -15.78
CA GLY A 5 2.20 20.49 -15.20
C GLY A 5 2.16 19.05 -15.73
N GLN A 6 0.98 18.54 -16.07
CA GLN A 6 0.84 17.21 -16.68
C GLN A 6 1.25 17.21 -18.15
N ILE A 7 0.96 18.29 -18.88
CA ILE A 7 1.32 18.44 -20.30
C ILE A 7 2.83 18.61 -20.47
N THR A 8 3.50 19.27 -19.52
CA THR A 8 4.94 19.55 -19.58
C THR A 8 5.80 18.58 -18.76
N GLY A 9 5.19 17.61 -18.06
CA GLY A 9 5.90 16.70 -17.15
C GLY A 9 6.62 17.42 -15.99
N THR A 10 6.16 18.62 -15.64
CA THR A 10 6.81 19.45 -14.62
C THR A 10 6.40 18.94 -13.24
N GLN A 11 7.34 18.32 -12.54
CA GLN A 11 7.15 17.86 -11.16
C GLN A 11 7.33 19.01 -10.18
N VAL A 12 6.52 19.03 -9.11
CA VAL A 12 6.66 20.05 -8.07
C VAL A 12 7.90 19.75 -7.24
N HIS A 13 8.92 20.60 -7.39
CA HIS A 13 10.15 20.55 -6.60
C HIS A 13 10.33 21.74 -5.64
N SER A 14 9.55 22.81 -5.79
CA SER A 14 9.63 24.05 -5.02
C SER A 14 8.55 24.11 -3.94
N GLY A 15 8.97 24.18 -2.67
CA GLY A 15 8.09 24.35 -1.52
C GLY A 15 8.85 24.07 -0.21
N PRO A 16 8.31 24.47 0.96
CA PRO A 16 8.86 24.05 2.24
C PRO A 16 8.77 22.53 2.35
N LYS A 17 9.91 21.87 2.60
CA LYS A 17 10.02 20.40 2.69
C LYS A 17 10.39 20.03 4.10
N HIS A 18 9.53 19.26 4.75
CA HIS A 18 9.86 18.57 5.98
C HIS A 18 10.24 17.15 5.63
N ILE A 19 11.52 16.81 5.80
CA ILE A 19 12.07 15.50 5.42
C ILE A 19 12.43 14.74 6.68
N LEU A 20 12.08 13.46 6.72
CA LEU A 20 12.44 12.54 7.78
C LEU A 20 13.21 11.36 7.18
N GLN A 21 14.20 10.87 7.92
CA GLN A 21 14.95 9.66 7.57
C GLN A 21 14.21 8.43 8.12
N CYS A 22 14.06 7.41 7.30
CA CYS A 22 13.38 6.15 7.61
C CYS A 22 14.20 4.97 7.07
N HIS A 23 13.93 3.76 7.52
CA HIS A 23 14.55 2.56 6.93
C HIS A 23 13.47 1.63 6.38
N VAL A 24 13.75 0.98 5.26
CA VAL A 24 12.81 0.02 4.66
C VAL A 24 12.86 -1.25 5.49
N SER A 25 11.75 -1.62 6.11
CA SER A 25 11.72 -2.70 7.11
C SER A 25 11.72 -4.07 6.44
N GLU A 26 12.87 -4.73 6.48
CA GLU A 26 12.96 -6.12 6.05
C GLU A 26 12.13 -7.05 6.93
N ASP A 27 12.16 -6.85 8.24
CA ASP A 27 11.47 -7.70 9.20
C ASP A 27 9.98 -7.79 8.86
N VAL A 28 9.35 -6.65 8.56
CA VAL A 28 7.94 -6.62 8.16
C VAL A 28 7.70 -7.33 6.83
N LEU A 29 8.57 -7.14 5.84
CA LEU A 29 8.43 -7.78 4.54
C LEU A 29 8.60 -9.31 4.63
N ARG A 30 9.61 -9.78 5.37
CA ARG A 30 9.83 -11.21 5.62
C ARG A 30 8.72 -11.86 6.43
N MET A 31 8.12 -11.08 7.33
CA MET A 31 7.05 -11.54 8.20
C MET A 31 5.72 -11.69 7.48
N LEU A 32 5.45 -10.84 6.48
CA LEU A 32 4.27 -10.92 5.64
C LEU A 32 4.45 -11.86 4.43
N ALA A 33 5.70 -12.15 4.05
CA ALA A 33 6.03 -13.05 2.95
C ALA A 33 5.64 -14.50 3.23
N THR A 34 5.32 -15.24 2.16
CA THR A 34 5.18 -16.69 2.21
C THR A 34 6.52 -17.38 2.42
N GLU A 35 6.53 -18.64 2.86
CA GLU A 35 7.77 -19.41 3.02
C GLU A 35 8.58 -19.45 1.70
N ASP A 36 7.90 -19.58 0.57
CA ASP A 36 8.51 -19.58 -0.77
C ASP A 36 9.05 -18.21 -1.22
N THR A 37 8.49 -17.11 -0.71
CA THR A 37 8.85 -15.75 -1.15
C THR A 37 9.75 -15.02 -0.17
N ARG A 38 10.00 -15.60 1.01
CA ARG A 38 10.82 -15.00 2.06
C ARG A 38 12.26 -14.70 1.61
N GLU A 39 12.87 -15.60 0.86
CA GLU A 39 14.23 -15.41 0.34
C GLU A 39 14.29 -14.37 -0.80
N ARG A 40 13.16 -14.15 -1.49
CA ARG A 40 13.08 -13.21 -2.62
C ARG A 40 13.28 -11.77 -2.19
N VAL A 41 13.01 -11.42 -0.94
CA VAL A 41 13.27 -10.09 -0.39
C VAL A 41 14.73 -9.65 -0.63
N HIS A 42 15.68 -10.59 -0.54
CA HIS A 42 17.11 -10.30 -0.76
C HIS A 42 17.54 -10.41 -2.22
N ARG A 43 16.98 -11.38 -2.93
CA ARG A 43 17.35 -11.70 -4.30
C ARG A 43 16.78 -10.67 -5.28
N ASP A 44 15.50 -10.34 -5.11
CA ASP A 44 14.72 -9.56 -6.06
C ASP A 44 14.52 -8.13 -5.54
N LYS A 45 15.63 -7.43 -5.21
CA LYS A 45 15.61 -6.17 -4.45
C LYS A 45 14.67 -5.09 -5.02
N MET A 46 14.54 -5.00 -6.34
CA MET A 46 13.67 -4.00 -7.00
C MET A 46 12.17 -4.24 -6.74
N LEU A 47 11.77 -5.47 -6.41
CA LEU A 47 10.37 -5.79 -6.10
C LEU A 47 9.97 -5.36 -4.68
N TYR A 48 10.95 -5.12 -3.80
CA TYR A 48 10.73 -4.86 -2.38
C TYR A 48 11.33 -3.52 -1.91
N CYS A 49 12.03 -2.80 -2.79
CA CYS A 49 12.62 -1.53 -2.44
C CYS A 49 11.57 -0.42 -2.37
N MET A 50 11.85 0.61 -1.57
CA MET A 50 11.22 1.91 -1.65
C MET A 50 11.75 2.64 -2.88
N HIS A 51 10.87 3.02 -3.81
CA HIS A 51 11.22 3.90 -4.92
C HIS A 51 10.81 5.34 -4.63
N LYS A 52 11.48 6.28 -5.31
CA LYS A 52 11.11 7.69 -5.29
C LYS A 52 9.66 7.87 -5.75
N HIS A 53 8.96 8.84 -5.18
CA HIS A 53 7.56 9.19 -5.46
C HIS A 53 6.50 8.19 -4.96
N GLU A 54 6.91 7.12 -4.27
CA GLU A 54 5.98 6.20 -3.63
C GLU A 54 5.51 6.71 -2.26
N LEU A 55 4.31 6.28 -1.86
CA LEU A 55 3.81 6.48 -0.51
C LEU A 55 4.51 5.50 0.43
N ALA A 56 5.08 6.00 1.52
CA ALA A 56 5.70 5.22 2.57
C ALA A 56 4.79 5.17 3.79
N LEU A 57 4.50 3.95 4.25
CA LEU A 57 3.75 3.71 5.46
C LEU A 57 4.68 3.25 6.58
N CYS A 58 4.57 3.89 7.74
CA CYS A 58 5.25 3.45 8.93
C CYS A 58 4.56 2.21 9.50
N CYS A 59 5.37 1.21 9.84
CA CYS A 59 4.96 -0.08 10.37
C CYS A 59 5.54 -0.33 11.77
N SER A 60 5.85 0.73 12.53
CA SER A 60 6.49 0.61 13.85
C SER A 60 5.58 0.05 14.94
N ILE A 61 4.27 0.14 14.76
CA ILE A 61 3.28 -0.27 15.75
C ILE A 61 2.75 -1.65 15.34
N PRO A 62 3.06 -2.71 16.07
CA PRO A 62 2.45 -4.01 15.85
C PRO A 62 0.97 -3.99 16.21
N TYR A 63 0.16 -4.68 15.42
CA TYR A 63 -1.26 -4.81 15.70
C TYR A 63 -1.53 -5.69 16.93
N ASN A 64 -0.72 -6.76 17.11
CA ASN A 64 -0.68 -7.60 18.31
C ASN A 64 0.52 -7.24 19.19
N THR A 65 0.31 -6.55 20.31
CA THR A 65 1.37 -6.11 21.21
C THR A 65 2.02 -7.24 22.03
N SER A 66 1.38 -8.40 22.12
CA SER A 66 1.84 -9.53 22.92
C SER A 66 3.02 -10.27 22.28
N ASN A 67 3.12 -10.28 20.94
CA ASN A 67 4.17 -10.96 20.18
C ASN A 67 5.17 -9.98 19.52
N ASN A 68 5.62 -9.00 20.31
CA ASN A 68 6.42 -7.86 19.85
C ASN A 68 7.93 -8.10 19.71
N MET A 69 8.44 -9.33 19.73
CA MET A 69 9.89 -9.53 19.78
C MET A 69 10.66 -8.85 18.62
N MET A 70 10.05 -8.74 17.43
CA MET A 70 10.68 -8.06 16.29
C MET A 70 10.57 -6.52 16.36
N PHE A 71 9.47 -5.96 16.86
CA PHE A 71 9.27 -4.51 16.98
C PHE A 71 9.98 -3.88 18.20
N LYS A 72 10.63 -4.69 19.04
CA LYS A 72 11.34 -4.24 20.25
C LYS A 72 12.78 -3.76 19.98
N GLN A 73 13.30 -3.95 18.76
CA GLN A 73 14.61 -3.40 18.42
C GLN A 73 14.52 -1.87 18.40
N LYS A 74 15.28 -1.20 19.27
CA LYS A 74 15.38 0.26 19.27
C LYS A 74 16.16 0.70 18.03
N THR A 75 15.45 0.98 16.95
CA THR A 75 16.04 1.56 15.74
C THR A 75 15.99 3.09 15.84
N ALA A 76 17.04 3.76 15.34
CA ALA A 76 17.10 5.23 15.34
C ALA A 76 16.08 5.87 14.38
N TYR A 77 15.71 5.13 13.33
CA TYR A 77 14.79 5.58 12.29
C TYR A 77 13.51 4.74 12.30
N PRO A 78 12.35 5.31 11.96
CA PRO A 78 11.11 4.55 11.86
C PRO A 78 11.19 3.53 10.71
N PRO A 79 10.70 2.30 10.94
CA PRO A 79 10.53 1.30 9.89
C PRO A 79 9.38 1.69 8.96
N VAL A 80 9.61 1.61 7.65
CA VAL A 80 8.61 1.89 6.62
C VAL A 80 8.55 0.81 5.55
N VAL A 81 7.42 0.75 4.85
CA VAL A 81 7.22 -0.03 3.62
C VAL A 81 6.48 0.81 2.57
N THR A 82 6.76 0.55 1.29
CA THR A 82 6.00 1.12 0.15
C THR A 82 5.28 0.06 -0.69
N THR A 83 5.52 -1.20 -0.36
CA THR A 83 4.91 -2.41 -0.94
C THR A 83 4.83 -3.48 0.14
N LEU A 84 3.87 -4.39 0.03
CA LEU A 84 3.85 -5.60 0.85
C LEU A 84 4.56 -6.79 0.17
N GLY A 85 5.06 -6.64 -1.05
CA GLY A 85 5.67 -7.74 -1.81
C GLY A 85 4.65 -8.83 -2.14
N PHE A 86 5.03 -10.10 -2.00
CA PHE A 86 4.13 -11.24 -2.23
C PHE A 86 3.56 -11.73 -0.90
N ILE A 87 2.33 -11.32 -0.59
CA ILE A 87 1.59 -11.75 0.60
C ILE A 87 0.47 -12.72 0.24
N THR A 88 0.04 -13.53 1.21
CA THR A 88 -1.04 -14.49 0.98
C THR A 88 -2.38 -13.80 0.72
N PRO A 89 -3.32 -14.43 -0.02
CA PRO A 89 -4.69 -13.93 -0.18
C PRO A 89 -5.40 -13.67 1.14
N GLU A 90 -5.17 -14.51 2.16
CA GLU A 90 -5.74 -14.36 3.49
C GLU A 90 -5.25 -13.06 4.14
N THR A 91 -3.96 -12.75 4.01
CA THR A 91 -3.39 -11.51 4.53
C THR A 91 -4.00 -10.28 3.85
N ARG A 92 -4.19 -10.31 2.53
CA ARG A 92 -4.90 -9.23 1.79
C ARG A 92 -6.33 -9.05 2.28
N ASN A 93 -7.06 -10.16 2.45
CA ASN A 93 -8.44 -10.12 2.92
C ASN A 93 -8.56 -9.61 4.34
N LEU A 94 -7.58 -9.92 5.18
CA LEU A 94 -7.53 -9.42 6.53
C LEU A 94 -7.27 -7.91 6.58
N ILE A 95 -6.32 -7.42 5.77
CA ILE A 95 -6.08 -5.97 5.63
C ILE A 95 -7.35 -5.26 5.14
N ARG A 96 -8.01 -5.79 4.11
CA ARG A 96 -9.29 -5.27 3.61
C ARG A 96 -10.33 -5.20 4.72
N ALA A 97 -10.51 -6.27 5.48
CA ALA A 97 -11.49 -6.33 6.56
C ALA A 97 -11.21 -5.31 7.67
N VAL A 98 -9.95 -5.20 8.11
CA VAL A 98 -9.52 -4.23 9.14
C VAL A 98 -9.80 -2.80 8.70
N TYR A 99 -9.39 -2.41 7.49
CA TYR A 99 -9.59 -1.05 6.99
C TYR A 99 -10.99 -0.80 6.39
N ASN A 100 -11.88 -1.80 6.40
CA ASN A 100 -13.31 -1.63 6.09
C ASN A 100 -14.15 -1.22 7.30
N ALA A 101 -13.56 -1.13 8.50
CA ALA A 101 -14.25 -0.73 9.71
C ALA A 101 -14.94 0.64 9.55
N GLN A 102 -16.22 0.69 9.91
CA GLN A 102 -17.04 1.90 9.82
C GLN A 102 -16.85 2.79 11.05
N THR A 103 -16.64 2.19 12.22
CA THR A 103 -16.46 2.90 13.49
C THR A 103 -15.12 2.55 14.14
N VAL A 104 -14.74 3.33 15.16
CA VAL A 104 -13.54 3.06 15.97
C VAL A 104 -13.68 1.73 16.69
N GLU A 105 -14.88 1.47 17.23
CA GLU A 105 -15.19 0.25 17.98
C GLU A 105 -15.04 -0.98 17.12
N GLN A 106 -15.54 -0.95 15.88
CA GLN A 106 -15.37 -2.05 14.93
C GLN A 106 -13.89 -2.29 14.57
N PHE A 107 -13.09 -1.22 14.50
CA PHE A 107 -11.67 -1.31 14.21
C PHE A 107 -10.90 -1.98 15.37
N GLU A 108 -11.17 -1.56 16.61
CA GLU A 108 -10.57 -2.20 17.79
C GLU A 108 -11.12 -3.62 18.03
N GLU A 109 -12.40 -3.87 17.78
CA GLU A 109 -12.98 -5.22 17.88
C GLU A 109 -12.33 -6.17 16.86
N SER A 110 -12.10 -5.68 15.63
CA SER A 110 -11.36 -6.41 14.60
C SER A 110 -9.97 -6.80 15.10
N ARG A 111 -9.27 -5.88 15.77
CA ARG A 111 -7.97 -6.12 16.38
C ARG A 111 -8.01 -7.17 17.46
N GLU A 112 -8.92 -7.06 18.42
CA GLU A 112 -9.07 -8.04 19.50
C GLU A 112 -9.44 -9.42 18.97
N ASN A 113 -10.35 -9.50 17.99
CA ASN A 113 -10.77 -10.75 17.35
C ASN A 113 -9.60 -11.46 16.66
N ILE A 114 -8.71 -10.71 16.00
CA ILE A 114 -7.53 -11.28 15.35
C ILE A 114 -6.51 -11.77 16.38
N ILE A 115 -6.28 -11.02 17.45
CA ILE A 115 -5.41 -11.44 18.56
C ILE A 115 -5.95 -12.71 19.20
N ALA A 116 -7.26 -12.76 19.46
CA ALA A 116 -7.93 -13.94 20.03
C ALA A 116 -7.83 -15.16 19.10
N ARG A 117 -7.95 -14.98 17.79
CA ARG A 117 -7.74 -16.07 16.82
C ARG A 117 -6.31 -16.59 16.85
N ALA A 118 -5.32 -15.70 16.83
CA ALA A 118 -3.91 -16.08 16.91
C ALA A 118 -3.56 -16.82 18.20
N ALA A 119 -4.27 -16.56 19.31
CA ALA A 119 -4.13 -17.30 20.55
C ALA A 119 -4.77 -18.70 20.51
N ARG A 120 -5.83 -18.89 19.72
CA ARG A 120 -6.59 -20.16 19.62
C ARG A 120 -6.03 -21.11 18.58
N ASP A 121 -5.53 -20.59 17.46
CA ASP A 121 -5.03 -21.35 16.33
C ASP A 121 -3.51 -21.12 16.16
N PRO A 122 -2.66 -22.06 16.60
CA PRO A 122 -1.20 -21.96 16.45
C PRO A 122 -0.74 -21.88 15.00
N ASN A 123 -1.55 -22.35 14.04
CA ASN A 123 -1.24 -22.27 12.62
C ASN A 123 -1.61 -20.91 12.03
N PHE A 124 -2.43 -20.11 12.72
CA PHE A 124 -2.75 -18.74 12.34
C PHE A 124 -1.60 -17.81 12.72
N LYS A 125 -0.55 -17.83 11.89
CA LYS A 125 0.55 -16.86 11.96
C LYS A 125 0.07 -15.52 11.43
N PHE A 126 -0.31 -14.63 12.34
CA PHE A 126 -0.69 -13.27 11.98
C PHE A 126 0.23 -12.24 12.60
N TYR A 127 0.85 -11.47 11.72
CA TYR A 127 1.69 -10.37 12.12
C TYR A 127 1.43 -9.19 11.19
N LEU A 128 0.35 -8.46 11.46
CA LEU A 128 0.11 -7.19 10.78
C LEU A 128 0.68 -6.06 11.64
N PRO A 129 1.38 -5.09 11.06
CA PRO A 129 1.60 -3.81 11.71
C PRO A 129 0.40 -2.89 11.46
N GLN A 130 0.15 -1.96 12.37
CA GLN A 130 -0.70 -0.82 12.09
C GLN A 130 0.02 0.10 11.11
N PHE A 131 -0.46 0.14 9.87
CA PHE A 131 0.09 1.05 8.87
C PHE A 131 -0.40 2.47 9.12
N THR A 132 0.55 3.40 9.17
CA THR A 132 0.29 4.84 9.29
C THR A 132 1.05 5.57 8.19
N PHE A 133 0.49 6.64 7.63
CA PHE A 133 1.20 7.37 6.59
C PHE A 133 2.43 8.05 7.19
N GLN A 134 3.60 7.80 6.60
CA GLN A 134 4.84 8.41 7.04
C GLN A 134 5.26 9.56 6.14
N GLY A 135 5.10 9.42 4.83
CA GLY A 135 5.50 10.44 3.86
C GLY A 135 5.60 9.91 2.43
N VAL A 136 6.09 10.76 1.53
CA VAL A 136 6.42 10.40 0.14
C VAL A 136 7.92 10.18 -0.01
N ALA A 137 8.31 9.02 -0.50
CA ALA A 137 9.70 8.66 -0.73
C ALA A 137 10.42 9.65 -1.66
N GLN A 138 11.57 10.15 -1.20
CA GLN A 138 12.44 11.05 -1.96
C GLN A 138 13.68 10.35 -2.53
N THR A 139 14.02 9.20 -1.96
CA THR A 139 15.20 8.40 -2.33
C THR A 139 14.80 6.94 -2.52
N GLN A 140 15.65 6.21 -3.23
CA GLN A 140 15.54 4.75 -3.31
C GLN A 140 16.21 4.11 -2.09
N ALA A 141 15.55 3.13 -1.48
CA ALA A 141 16.09 2.35 -0.36
C ALA A 141 15.55 0.91 -0.42
N TRP A 142 16.27 -0.03 0.16
CA TRP A 142 16.07 -1.47 0.07
C TRP A 142 16.11 -2.09 1.48
N ALA A 143 15.28 -3.12 1.67
CA ALA A 143 15.36 -4.06 2.79
C ALA A 143 16.50 -5.07 2.52
N THR A 144 17.46 -5.22 3.44
CA THR A 144 18.56 -6.18 3.22
C THR A 144 19.35 -6.56 4.48
N SER A 145 19.35 -7.84 4.83
CA SER A 145 20.02 -8.38 6.02
C SER A 145 21.53 -8.47 5.85
N ASN A 146 22.00 -8.48 4.60
CA ASN A 146 23.42 -8.68 4.31
C ASN A 146 24.29 -7.49 4.72
N PHE A 147 23.74 -6.28 4.69
CA PHE A 147 24.47 -5.04 4.98
C PHE A 147 23.69 -4.08 5.90
N GLY A 148 22.55 -4.53 6.44
CA GLY A 148 21.59 -3.72 7.18
C GLY A 148 20.59 -3.01 6.27
N ASP A 149 19.41 -2.72 6.81
CA ASP A 149 18.38 -1.96 6.11
C ASP A 149 18.89 -0.58 5.73
N THR A 150 18.74 -0.24 4.45
CA THR A 150 19.22 1.06 3.97
C THR A 150 18.28 2.17 4.42
N ILE A 151 18.88 3.30 4.78
CA ILE A 151 18.15 4.50 5.18
C ILE A 151 17.74 5.26 3.92
N GLY A 152 16.45 5.57 3.84
CA GLY A 152 15.89 6.48 2.84
C GLY A 152 15.26 7.71 3.48
N SER A 153 14.95 8.69 2.64
CA SER A 153 14.32 9.94 3.04
C SER A 153 12.89 10.00 2.54
N VAL A 154 11.97 10.42 3.40
CA VAL A 154 10.55 10.64 3.10
C VAL A 154 10.16 12.08 3.39
N LEU A 155 9.35 12.65 2.50
CA LEU A 155 8.76 13.98 2.66
C LEU A 155 7.47 13.84 3.48
N VAL A 156 7.46 14.40 4.68
CA VAL A 156 6.37 14.25 5.65
C VAL A 156 5.40 15.44 5.65
N ALA A 157 5.82 16.58 5.10
CA ALA A 157 4.97 17.73 4.84
C ALA A 157 5.55 18.60 3.72
N GLY A 158 4.67 19.21 2.93
CA GLY A 158 5.02 20.00 1.75
C GLY A 158 4.38 19.46 0.48
N PHE A 159 4.88 19.91 -0.67
CA PHE A 159 4.37 19.48 -1.97
C PHE A 159 5.15 18.28 -2.51
N ALA A 160 4.44 17.27 -3.00
CA ALA A 160 5.02 16.11 -3.65
C ALA A 160 4.26 15.75 -4.91
N THR A 161 4.99 15.31 -5.94
CA THR A 161 4.40 14.57 -7.04
C THR A 161 4.41 13.08 -6.69
N VAL A 162 3.25 12.42 -6.80
CA VAL A 162 3.06 10.99 -6.55
C VAL A 162 2.26 10.35 -7.68
N MET A 163 2.42 9.04 -7.87
CA MET A 163 1.60 8.30 -8.83
C MET A 163 0.16 8.18 -8.30
N ASN A 164 -0.82 8.58 -9.10
CA ASN A 164 -2.23 8.38 -8.75
C ASN A 164 -2.63 6.90 -8.81
N GLY A 165 -3.63 6.51 -8.02
CA GLY A 165 -4.17 5.16 -8.04
C GLY A 165 -5.18 4.90 -9.17
N HIS A 166 -6.12 4.00 -8.90
CA HIS A 166 -7.15 3.54 -9.83
C HIS A 166 -8.26 4.58 -10.12
N PHE A 167 -8.30 5.71 -9.41
CA PHE A 167 -9.44 6.64 -9.43
C PHE A 167 -9.03 8.01 -9.96
N HIS A 168 -9.96 8.71 -10.61
CA HIS A 168 -9.73 10.10 -11.02
C HIS A 168 -9.53 10.98 -9.78
N ALA A 169 -8.51 11.83 -9.80
CA ALA A 169 -8.27 12.82 -8.76
C ALA A 169 -8.40 14.23 -9.34
N TYR A 170 -9.11 15.11 -8.67
CA TYR A 170 -9.31 16.49 -9.08
C TYR A 170 -8.64 17.46 -8.10
N THR A 171 -8.24 18.63 -8.62
CA THR A 171 -7.67 19.69 -7.78
C THR A 171 -8.65 20.08 -6.67
N GLY A 172 -8.17 20.11 -5.44
CA GLY A 172 -8.97 20.40 -4.24
C GLY A 172 -9.41 19.15 -3.47
N ASP A 173 -9.37 17.96 -4.08
CA ASP A 173 -9.78 16.71 -3.44
C ASP A 173 -8.87 16.39 -2.25
N VAL A 174 -9.48 16.01 -1.13
CA VAL A 174 -8.75 15.39 -0.02
C VAL A 174 -8.36 13.98 -0.47
N VAL A 175 -7.16 13.52 -0.10
CA VAL A 175 -6.68 12.18 -0.49
C VAL A 175 -6.35 11.32 0.71
N HIS A 176 -6.63 10.04 0.56
CA HIS A 176 -6.20 8.99 1.47
C HIS A 176 -5.44 7.91 0.72
N TRP A 177 -4.64 7.14 1.44
CA TRP A 177 -3.93 6.00 0.86
C TRP A 177 -4.77 4.72 0.95
N TYR A 178 -4.49 3.77 0.06
CA TYR A 178 -5.02 2.40 0.06
C TYR A 178 -4.00 1.49 -0.65
N PHE A 179 -4.08 0.19 -0.38
CA PHE A 179 -3.32 -0.79 -1.16
C PHE A 179 -4.03 -1.07 -2.48
N ASP A 180 -3.28 -1.29 -3.56
CA ASP A 180 -3.82 -1.57 -4.90
C ASP A 180 -4.91 -2.65 -4.93
N PHE A 181 -4.77 -3.71 -4.14
CA PHE A 181 -5.71 -4.81 -4.01
C PHE A 181 -7.02 -4.42 -3.31
N GLU A 182 -7.06 -3.32 -2.57
CA GLU A 182 -8.30 -2.79 -1.99
C GLU A 182 -9.19 -2.09 -3.04
N SER A 183 -8.72 -1.89 -4.27
CA SER A 183 -9.50 -1.22 -5.32
C SER A 183 -10.89 -1.83 -5.56
N ILE A 184 -11.04 -3.15 -5.40
CA ILE A 184 -12.33 -3.86 -5.50
C ILE A 184 -13.37 -3.43 -4.45
N MET A 185 -12.92 -2.81 -3.36
CA MET A 185 -13.78 -2.31 -2.28
C MET A 185 -14.48 -1.00 -2.63
N PHE A 186 -14.16 -0.43 -3.79
CA PHE A 186 -14.65 0.86 -4.23
C PHE A 186 -15.44 0.75 -5.54
N GLU A 187 -16.36 1.68 -5.76
CA GLU A 187 -16.98 1.93 -7.05
C GLU A 187 -16.02 2.72 -7.95
N ASP A 188 -16.35 2.87 -9.23
CA ASP A 188 -15.50 3.53 -10.23
C ASP A 188 -15.16 5.00 -9.89
N ASP A 189 -16.02 5.66 -9.11
CA ASP A 189 -15.82 7.02 -8.61
C ASP A 189 -14.95 7.12 -7.34
N GLY A 190 -14.53 5.97 -6.80
CA GLY A 190 -13.75 5.87 -5.57
C GLY A 190 -14.60 5.85 -4.29
N THR A 191 -15.94 5.90 -4.37
CA THR A 191 -16.80 5.68 -3.20
C THR A 191 -16.68 4.24 -2.72
N ARG A 192 -16.83 4.01 -1.41
CA ARG A 192 -16.81 2.65 -0.86
C ARG A 192 -18.13 1.94 -1.20
N ARG A 193 -18.04 0.69 -1.66
CA ARG A 193 -19.24 -0.11 -1.98
C ARG A 193 -20.02 -0.39 -0.70
N ARG A 194 -21.22 0.21 -0.56
CA ARG A 194 -22.07 0.05 0.64
C ARG A 194 -22.59 -1.38 0.84
N ASN A 195 -22.72 -2.14 -0.24
CA ASN A 195 -23.28 -3.50 -0.25
C ASN A 195 -22.23 -4.59 -0.56
N GLY A 196 -20.94 -4.25 -0.55
CA GLY A 196 -19.88 -5.26 -0.69
C GLY A 196 -19.96 -6.21 0.50
N ALA A 197 -20.05 -7.52 0.24
CA ALA A 197 -20.24 -8.61 1.22
C ALA A 197 -19.11 -8.80 2.26
N PHE A 198 -18.39 -7.73 2.61
CA PHE A 198 -17.34 -7.67 3.63
C PHE A 198 -17.87 -7.26 5.01
N ASN A 199 -19.13 -7.61 5.30
CA ASN A 199 -19.69 -7.57 6.67
C ASN A 199 -19.26 -8.79 7.49
N SER A 200 -18.08 -9.33 7.19
CA SER A 200 -17.55 -10.55 7.75
C SER A 200 -16.50 -10.21 8.80
N ASN A 201 -16.69 -10.74 10.02
CA ASN A 201 -15.71 -10.66 11.09
C ASN A 201 -14.31 -11.05 10.55
N PRO A 202 -13.27 -10.21 10.72
CA PRO A 202 -11.92 -10.52 10.28
C PRO A 202 -11.34 -11.78 10.94
N ALA A 203 -11.92 -12.29 12.04
CA ALA A 203 -11.59 -13.62 12.55
C ALA A 203 -11.94 -14.76 11.57
N ASN A 204 -12.84 -14.53 10.61
CA ASN A 204 -13.35 -15.55 9.68
C ASN A 204 -12.77 -15.39 8.27
N VAL A 205 -11.54 -14.89 8.11
CA VAL A 205 -10.91 -14.62 6.80
C VAL A 205 -11.08 -15.76 5.78
N ASN A 206 -10.95 -17.02 6.21
CA ASN A 206 -11.03 -18.18 5.35
C ASN A 206 -12.44 -18.30 4.71
N LEU A 207 -13.49 -18.03 5.50
CA LEU A 207 -14.87 -17.99 5.02
C LEU A 207 -15.11 -16.82 4.07
N ILE A 208 -14.39 -15.69 4.21
CA ILE A 208 -14.51 -14.57 3.28
C ILE A 208 -14.01 -15.00 1.90
N THR A 209 -12.83 -15.62 1.83
CA THR A 209 -12.23 -16.12 0.58
C THR A 209 -13.12 -17.19 -0.07
N GLU A 210 -13.65 -18.14 0.71
CA GLU A 210 -14.48 -19.25 0.24
C GLU A 210 -15.89 -18.82 -0.18
N ALA A 211 -16.48 -17.82 0.48
CA ALA A 211 -17.84 -17.37 0.20
C ALA A 211 -17.94 -16.45 -1.03
N ASN A 212 -16.85 -15.80 -1.43
CA ASN A 212 -16.85 -14.87 -2.56
C ASN A 212 -15.71 -15.14 -3.57
N PRO A 213 -15.54 -16.37 -4.08
CA PRO A 213 -14.44 -16.72 -4.97
C PRO A 213 -14.45 -15.89 -6.25
N ASP A 214 -15.64 -15.57 -6.79
CA ASP A 214 -15.78 -14.75 -8.01
C ASP A 214 -15.39 -13.29 -7.80
N PHE A 215 -15.61 -12.74 -6.60
CA PHE A 215 -15.18 -11.38 -6.25
C PHE A 215 -13.64 -11.26 -6.21
N TYR A 216 -12.96 -12.33 -5.77
CA TYR A 216 -11.50 -12.38 -5.70
C TYR A 216 -10.82 -12.86 -6.97
N ASN A 217 -11.47 -13.73 -7.74
CA ASN A 217 -11.03 -14.10 -9.09
C ASN A 217 -11.19 -12.93 -10.07
N ALA A 218 -12.07 -11.98 -9.74
CA ALA A 218 -12.16 -10.67 -10.37
C ALA A 218 -11.17 -9.63 -9.79
N ASP A 219 -10.06 -10.07 -9.17
CA ASP A 219 -8.97 -9.18 -8.74
C ASP A 219 -8.66 -8.22 -9.92
N PRO A 220 -8.61 -6.90 -9.69
CA PRO A 220 -8.70 -5.87 -10.70
C PRO A 220 -7.36 -5.63 -11.41
N ILE A 221 -6.58 -6.70 -11.57
CA ILE A 221 -5.61 -6.80 -12.66
C ILE A 221 -6.33 -6.59 -14.01
N ARG A 222 -7.67 -6.77 -14.05
CA ARG A 222 -8.57 -6.37 -15.15
C ARG A 222 -8.93 -4.88 -15.29
N ILE A 223 -8.58 -3.98 -14.36
CA ILE A 223 -8.62 -2.52 -14.64
C ILE A 223 -7.59 -2.16 -15.75
N GLY A 224 -6.72 -3.13 -16.10
CA GLY A 224 -5.79 -3.11 -17.23
C GLY A 224 -6.38 -2.95 -18.64
N GLU A 225 -7.69 -3.04 -18.89
CA GLU A 225 -8.17 -2.76 -20.26
C GLU A 225 -8.25 -1.26 -20.60
N LYS A 226 -8.44 -0.36 -19.61
CA LYS A 226 -8.40 1.11 -19.82
C LYS A 226 -7.18 1.79 -19.20
N ALA A 227 -6.59 1.19 -18.16
CA ALA A 227 -5.37 1.69 -17.50
C ALA A 227 -4.08 1.02 -17.98
N GLY A 228 -4.17 -0.14 -18.66
CA GLY A 228 -3.03 -1.02 -18.97
C GLY A 228 -1.89 -0.29 -19.65
N GLU A 229 -2.16 0.45 -20.73
CA GLU A 229 -1.10 1.13 -21.49
C GLU A 229 -0.29 2.16 -20.68
N ARG A 230 -0.93 2.85 -19.72
CA ARG A 230 -0.29 3.93 -18.94
C ARG A 230 0.36 3.42 -17.66
N LYS A 231 -0.30 2.49 -16.98
CA LYS A 231 0.27 1.77 -15.84
C LYS A 231 1.52 1.01 -16.28
N ASP A 232 1.42 0.26 -17.38
CA ASP A 232 2.55 -0.47 -17.95
C ASP A 232 3.68 0.48 -18.34
N TYR A 233 3.40 1.64 -18.94
CA TYR A 233 4.44 2.61 -19.29
C TYR A 233 5.24 3.12 -18.08
N HIS A 234 4.57 3.49 -16.99
CA HIS A 234 5.24 3.96 -15.77
C HIS A 234 5.95 2.82 -15.04
N GLU A 235 5.32 1.66 -14.90
CA GLU A 235 5.94 0.51 -14.25
C GLU A 235 7.14 -0.02 -15.03
N MET A 236 7.09 0.03 -16.38
CA MET A 236 8.21 -0.34 -17.25
C MET A 236 9.38 0.65 -17.14
N ARG A 237 9.11 1.96 -17.14
CA ARG A 237 10.18 2.98 -17.12
C ARG A 237 10.75 3.28 -15.74
N GLU A 238 9.93 3.39 -14.70
CA GLU A 238 10.38 3.81 -13.37
C GLU A 238 10.83 2.64 -12.51
N TYR A 239 10.20 1.46 -12.65
CA TYR A 239 10.54 0.28 -11.86
C TYR A 239 11.41 -0.74 -12.62
N GLY A 240 11.66 -0.50 -13.92
CA GLY A 240 12.49 -1.37 -14.76
C GLY A 240 11.83 -2.71 -15.09
N ASN A 241 10.51 -2.79 -15.01
CA ASN A 241 9.76 -4.00 -15.33
C ASN A 241 9.67 -4.13 -16.85
N TYR A 242 10.60 -4.80 -17.52
CA TYR A 242 10.53 -5.05 -18.97
C TYR A 242 10.07 -6.49 -19.25
N PRO A 243 8.76 -6.76 -19.46
CA PRO A 243 8.27 -8.11 -19.76
C PRO A 243 8.94 -8.73 -20.99
N GLU A 244 9.45 -7.88 -21.89
CA GLU A 244 10.10 -8.30 -23.13
C GLU A 244 11.52 -8.86 -22.93
N LEU A 245 12.23 -8.47 -21.88
CA LEU A 245 13.57 -8.98 -21.57
C LEU A 245 13.51 -10.40 -20.97
N TYR A 246 12.35 -10.84 -20.49
CA TYR A 246 12.14 -12.13 -19.81
C TYR A 246 11.30 -13.13 -20.62
N LYS A 247 11.26 -12.98 -21.96
CA LYS A 247 10.45 -13.85 -22.87
C LYS A 247 10.79 -15.35 -22.78
N ASN A 248 11.98 -15.72 -22.31
CA ASN A 248 12.46 -17.11 -22.24
C ASN A 248 12.54 -17.68 -20.81
N LEU A 249 12.17 -16.91 -19.78
CA LEU A 249 11.97 -17.46 -18.44
C LEU A 249 10.57 -18.06 -18.40
N ASP A 250 10.52 -19.34 -18.06
CA ASP A 250 9.35 -20.21 -18.16
C ASP A 250 8.10 -19.56 -17.54
N ARG A 251 7.18 -19.07 -18.37
CA ARG A 251 5.92 -18.44 -17.94
C ARG A 251 5.06 -19.35 -17.05
N ARG A 252 5.36 -20.67 -17.01
CA ARG A 252 4.69 -21.66 -16.16
C ARG A 252 5.17 -21.64 -14.72
N ILE A 253 6.35 -21.07 -14.45
CA ILE A 253 6.81 -20.75 -13.10
C ILE A 253 6.37 -19.30 -12.78
N GLY A 254 5.05 -19.09 -12.73
CA GLY A 254 4.45 -17.99 -11.95
C GLY A 254 4.70 -16.55 -12.42
N SER A 255 4.46 -16.27 -13.70
CA SER A 255 3.71 -15.10 -14.20
C SER A 255 3.35 -13.94 -13.22
N ARG A 256 4.32 -13.12 -12.75
CA ARG A 256 4.15 -11.80 -12.10
C ARG A 256 5.50 -11.26 -11.56
N GLU A 257 6.41 -10.86 -12.45
CA GLU A 257 7.70 -10.25 -12.07
C GLU A 257 7.61 -8.72 -11.94
N TYR A 258 6.55 -8.22 -11.31
CA TYR A 258 6.41 -6.79 -11.03
C TYR A 258 6.13 -6.58 -9.55
N LYS A 259 6.45 -5.39 -9.07
CA LYS A 259 6.19 -4.97 -7.69
C LYS A 259 4.68 -4.97 -7.44
N GLN A 260 4.24 -5.62 -6.37
CA GLN A 260 2.81 -5.83 -6.06
C GLN A 260 2.40 -5.17 -4.75
N ASN A 261 1.11 -5.09 -4.49
CA ASN A 261 0.59 -4.63 -3.21
C ASN A 261 1.12 -3.22 -2.90
N ILE A 262 1.17 -2.38 -3.94
CA ILE A 262 1.68 -1.01 -3.91
C ILE A 262 0.64 -0.12 -3.25
N ILE A 263 1.13 0.90 -2.53
CA ILE A 263 0.29 1.88 -1.86
C ILE A 263 0.08 3.07 -2.80
N TYR A 264 -1.19 3.36 -3.12
CA TYR A 264 -1.57 4.47 -3.98
C TYR A 264 -2.47 5.47 -3.24
N PRO A 265 -2.49 6.73 -3.68
CA PRO A 265 -3.49 7.70 -3.25
C PRO A 265 -4.80 7.49 -4.01
N LYS A 266 -5.90 7.85 -3.38
CA LYS A 266 -7.20 8.04 -4.01
C LYS A 266 -7.95 9.20 -3.38
N PRO A 267 -8.94 9.80 -4.09
CA PRO A 267 -9.82 10.78 -3.48
C PRO A 267 -10.53 10.19 -2.26
N TYR A 268 -10.59 10.99 -1.21
CA TYR A 268 -11.36 10.74 -0.01
C TYR A 268 -12.71 11.44 -0.13
N LEU A 269 -13.77 10.62 -0.14
CA LEU A 269 -15.15 11.10 -0.25
C LEU A 269 -15.81 11.00 1.13
N TYR A 270 -16.29 12.14 1.64
CA TYR A 270 -16.88 12.23 2.99
C TYR A 270 -18.15 11.39 3.13
N ASP A 271 -18.96 11.28 2.07
CA ASP A 271 -20.16 10.47 2.08
C ASP A 271 -19.82 8.98 1.92
N GLY A 272 -20.30 8.14 2.84
CA GLY A 272 -20.04 6.70 2.84
C GLY A 272 -18.62 6.27 3.26
N CYS A 273 -17.82 7.17 3.84
CA CYS A 273 -16.51 6.81 4.40
C CYS A 273 -16.63 6.09 5.75
N GLY A 274 -15.83 5.04 5.92
CA GLY A 274 -15.64 4.37 7.21
C GLY A 274 -14.53 5.02 8.04
N TYR A 275 -14.43 4.63 9.32
CA TYR A 275 -13.30 4.99 10.18
C TYR A 275 -11.95 4.58 9.57
N GLY A 276 -11.87 3.39 8.96
CA GLY A 276 -10.67 2.91 8.28
C GLY A 276 -10.20 3.82 7.13
N ASP A 277 -11.10 4.57 6.48
CA ASP A 277 -10.71 5.56 5.47
C ASP A 277 -10.20 6.86 6.10
N ARG A 278 -10.87 7.32 7.16
CA ARG A 278 -10.53 8.57 7.87
C ARG A 278 -9.10 8.58 8.38
N ILE A 279 -8.65 7.48 8.98
CA ILE A 279 -7.28 7.36 9.52
C ILE A 279 -6.19 7.29 8.44
N ARG A 280 -6.57 7.18 7.16
CA ARG A 280 -5.65 7.08 6.01
C ARG A 280 -5.50 8.40 5.25
N VAL A 281 -6.26 9.43 5.61
CA VAL A 281 -6.19 10.76 5.00
C VAL A 281 -4.84 11.40 5.29
N PHE A 282 -4.16 11.92 4.26
CA PHE A 282 -2.82 12.45 4.41
C PHE A 282 -2.55 13.79 3.69
N GLY A 283 -3.45 14.23 2.80
CA GLY A 283 -3.18 15.43 2.03
C GLY A 283 -4.34 15.90 1.18
N ARG A 284 -4.04 16.86 0.30
CA ARG A 284 -4.97 17.41 -0.70
C ARG A 284 -4.30 17.51 -2.05
N VAL A 285 -5.05 17.20 -3.11
CA VAL A 285 -4.61 17.33 -4.49
C VAL A 285 -4.52 18.80 -4.86
N VAL A 286 -3.35 19.21 -5.31
CA VAL A 286 -3.08 20.54 -5.88
C VAL A 286 -3.25 20.49 -7.39
N ASN A 287 -2.83 19.37 -7.98
CA ASN A 287 -2.92 19.13 -9.40
C ASN A 287 -3.47 17.72 -9.65
N GLY A 288 -4.70 17.66 -10.15
CA GLY A 288 -5.42 16.40 -10.40
C GLY A 288 -4.92 15.63 -11.61
N GLY A 289 -5.36 14.38 -11.76
CA GLY A 289 -4.97 13.48 -12.83
C GLY A 289 -5.90 12.29 -12.99
N ARG A 290 -5.78 11.62 -14.14
CA ARG A 290 -6.49 10.37 -14.42
C ARG A 290 -5.87 9.21 -13.62
N PRO A 291 -6.51 8.03 -13.60
CA PRO A 291 -5.89 6.85 -13.02
C PRO A 291 -4.48 6.62 -13.57
N PHE A 292 -3.54 6.31 -12.67
CA PHE A 292 -2.13 6.07 -12.98
C PHE A 292 -1.42 7.20 -13.74
N GLU A 293 -1.84 8.45 -13.51
CA GLU A 293 -1.07 9.63 -13.90
C GLU A 293 -0.42 10.27 -12.65
N PRO A 294 0.75 10.91 -12.79
CA PRO A 294 1.29 11.73 -11.71
C PRO A 294 0.32 12.84 -11.30
N ILE A 295 0.16 13.01 -9.99
CA ILE A 295 -0.60 14.08 -9.35
C ILE A 295 0.29 14.83 -8.36
N ASP A 296 0.04 16.12 -8.21
CA ASP A 296 0.71 16.92 -7.18
C ASP A 296 -0.19 17.01 -5.95
N VAL A 297 0.36 16.64 -4.81
CA VAL A 297 -0.32 16.62 -3.52
C VAL A 297 0.38 17.55 -2.55
N LEU A 298 -0.41 18.33 -1.82
CA LEU A 298 0.02 19.00 -0.59
C LEU A 298 -0.17 18.01 0.56
N ILE A 299 0.94 17.51 1.09
CA ILE A 299 0.97 16.62 2.24
C ILE A 299 0.79 17.45 3.50
N PHE A 300 -0.21 17.08 4.30
CA PHE A 300 -0.38 17.62 5.63
C PHE A 300 0.55 16.86 6.58
N SER A 301 1.20 17.56 7.51
CA SER A 301 1.92 16.87 8.58
C SER A 301 0.88 16.04 9.35
N GLN A 302 0.99 14.71 9.30
CA GLN A 302 0.32 13.88 10.28
C GLN A 302 1.07 14.12 11.61
N CYS A 303 0.59 15.08 12.39
CA CYS A 303 0.91 15.16 13.81
C CYS A 303 0.41 13.86 14.44
N ARG A 304 1.33 13.03 14.92
CA ARG A 304 1.00 11.99 15.90
C ARG A 304 0.64 12.64 17.22
#